data_AF-A0A8B9H9A5-F1
#
_entry.id   AF-A0A8B9H9A5-F1
#
_cell.length_a   1.000
_cell.length_b   1.000
_cell.length_c   1.000
_cell.angle_alpha   90.00
_cell.angle_beta   90.00
_cell.angle_gamma   90.00
#
_symmetry.space_group_name_H-M   'P 1'
#
loop_
_entity.id
_entity.type
_entity.pdbx_description
1 polymer ?
#
loop_
_entity_poly.entity_id
_entity_poly.type
_entity_poly.pdbx_seq_one_letter_code
_entity_poly.pdbx_strand_id
1 'polypeptide(L)'
;MELNSEPLKKILSKYKFRDVAIEELQKLNRVYPDLKLKTGSYTFSDSTQRDLLNLVGNIPVKYKGHSYNLPIQLWLLDSFPFTPPICFLRPTSNMMIREGKHVDAKGRIYLPGLHNWDHPKSSVSVLLEEMIAKFEEDPPLGMKSTGDGKDPNELLAFVSHLNITEGGNRPDKGVNKVSVIGGGDLGMAAVLSIMAKSPVDKLVLIDIPESSTKGGTMDLEIFSLPNVEVSKDLSASAGSKVVVVTANAWSEEQSYVSVVQTNVDMYRRIIPSLARLSPTAVLLIVSQPVDIMTHVAWRQSCLPPTHVIGAGCNLESERLSYVLNIALLANKSDKQAWVIGEVSDNKGEHVYTPFPIFFLKSCLSPETINSVIYSRDK
;
A
#
# COMPACT_ATOMS: atom_id res chain seq x y z
N MET A 1 -29.60 -11.46 -26.21
CA MET A 1 -28.27 -11.90 -26.67
C MET A 1 -28.35 -12.28 -28.14
N GLU A 2 -27.64 -11.58 -29.03
CA GLU A 2 -27.50 -12.05 -30.42
C GLU A 2 -26.44 -13.17 -30.46
N LEU A 3 -26.85 -14.40 -30.16
CA LEU A 3 -26.04 -15.61 -30.31
C LEU A 3 -25.75 -15.95 -31.79
N ASN A 4 -26.18 -15.09 -32.71
CA ASN A 4 -26.20 -15.35 -34.15
C ASN A 4 -25.01 -14.81 -34.93
N SER A 5 -24.07 -14.10 -34.28
CA SER A 5 -22.87 -13.64 -34.96
C SER A 5 -21.95 -14.81 -35.31
N GLU A 6 -21.40 -14.82 -36.53
CA GLU A 6 -20.47 -15.86 -37.00
C GLU A 6 -19.29 -16.12 -36.05
N PRO A 7 -18.66 -15.10 -35.42
CA PRO A 7 -17.56 -15.33 -34.48
C PRO A 7 -17.98 -16.13 -33.25
N LEU A 8 -19.18 -15.86 -32.71
CA LEU A 8 -19.71 -16.58 -31.55
C LEU A 8 -20.00 -18.03 -31.88
N LYS A 9 -20.61 -18.30 -33.05
CA LYS A 9 -20.89 -19.66 -33.51
C LYS A 9 -19.61 -20.48 -33.68
N LYS A 10 -18.55 -19.88 -34.22
CA LYS A 10 -17.23 -20.51 -34.44
C LYS A 10 -16.51 -20.88 -33.13
N ILE A 11 -16.68 -20.09 -32.08
CA ILE A 11 -16.10 -20.41 -30.76
C ILE A 11 -17.00 -21.40 -30.01
N LEU A 12 -18.32 -21.21 -30.02
CA LEU A 12 -19.28 -22.14 -29.42
C LEU A 12 -19.18 -23.56 -29.99
N SER A 13 -18.80 -23.73 -31.26
CA SER A 13 -18.57 -25.05 -31.83
C SER A 13 -17.37 -25.80 -31.22
N LYS A 14 -16.48 -25.10 -30.51
CA LYS A 14 -15.36 -25.71 -29.78
C LYS A 14 -15.75 -26.16 -28.36
N TYR A 15 -16.93 -25.78 -27.86
CA TYR A 15 -17.38 -26.13 -26.51
C TYR A 15 -17.97 -27.54 -26.50
N LYS A 16 -17.57 -28.34 -25.51
CA LYS A 16 -17.96 -29.76 -25.40
C LYS A 16 -19.47 -29.95 -25.22
N PHE A 17 -20.10 -29.03 -24.47
CA PHE A 17 -21.50 -29.10 -24.08
C PHE A 17 -22.28 -27.91 -24.65
N ARG A 18 -22.17 -27.70 -25.96
CA ARG A 18 -22.71 -26.53 -26.67
C ARG A 18 -24.18 -26.23 -26.36
N ASP A 19 -25.05 -27.22 -26.47
CA ASP A 19 -26.50 -26.98 -26.36
C ASP A 19 -26.89 -26.55 -24.94
N VAL A 20 -26.29 -27.20 -23.92
CA VAL A 20 -26.50 -26.86 -22.51
C VAL A 20 -25.93 -25.47 -22.20
N ALA A 21 -24.74 -25.15 -22.72
CA ALA A 21 -24.13 -23.83 -22.57
C ALA A 21 -25.01 -22.73 -23.18
N ILE A 22 -25.59 -22.96 -24.36
CA ILE A 22 -26.50 -22.01 -25.01
C ILE A 22 -27.76 -21.81 -24.18
N GLU A 23 -28.35 -22.88 -23.65
CA GLU A 23 -29.55 -22.78 -22.80
C GLU A 23 -29.27 -21.95 -21.54
N GLU A 24 -28.13 -22.17 -20.88
CA GLU A 24 -27.74 -21.41 -19.70
C GLU A 24 -27.46 -19.94 -20.02
N LEU A 25 -26.80 -19.65 -21.14
CA LEU A 25 -26.57 -18.27 -21.59
C LEU A 25 -27.87 -17.54 -21.95
N GLN A 26 -28.85 -18.25 -22.52
CA GLN A 26 -30.18 -17.71 -22.81
C GLN A 26 -30.94 -17.41 -21.52
N LYS A 27 -30.89 -18.30 -20.52
CA LYS A 27 -31.46 -18.06 -19.19
C LYS A 27 -30.82 -16.84 -18.55
N LEU A 28 -29.49 -16.76 -18.56
CA LEU A 28 -28.74 -15.64 -17.99
C LEU A 28 -29.10 -14.30 -18.62
N ASN A 29 -29.22 -14.25 -19.95
CA ASN A 29 -29.58 -13.02 -20.66
C ASN A 29 -31.00 -12.52 -20.34
N ARG A 30 -31.92 -13.39 -19.86
CA ARG A 30 -33.25 -12.96 -19.40
C ARG A 30 -33.19 -12.25 -18.06
N VAL A 31 -32.28 -12.67 -17.18
CA VAL A 31 -32.11 -12.12 -15.82
C VAL A 31 -31.19 -10.90 -15.82
N TYR A 32 -30.08 -10.97 -16.56
CA TYR A 32 -29.05 -9.93 -16.64
C TYR A 32 -28.84 -9.48 -18.09
N PRO A 33 -29.73 -8.64 -18.66
CA PRO A 33 -29.64 -8.21 -20.05
C PRO A 33 -28.40 -7.36 -20.36
N ASP A 34 -27.80 -6.74 -19.33
CA ASP A 34 -26.59 -5.92 -19.46
C ASP A 34 -25.30 -6.75 -19.60
N LEU A 35 -25.34 -8.06 -19.29
CA LEU A 35 -24.22 -8.97 -19.52
C LEU A 35 -24.17 -9.40 -20.99
N LYS A 36 -23.24 -8.80 -21.74
CA LYS A 36 -23.05 -9.08 -23.17
C LYS A 36 -22.03 -10.19 -23.37
N LEU A 37 -22.36 -11.13 -24.25
CA LEU A 37 -21.42 -12.15 -24.71
C LEU A 37 -20.41 -11.55 -25.69
N LYS A 38 -19.14 -11.85 -25.49
CA LYS A 38 -18.05 -11.53 -26.40
C LYS A 38 -17.11 -12.72 -26.54
N THR A 39 -16.25 -12.65 -27.53
CA THR A 39 -15.18 -13.60 -27.81
C THR A 39 -13.84 -12.94 -27.47
N GLY A 40 -12.89 -13.69 -26.94
CA GLY A 40 -11.54 -13.18 -26.71
C GLY A 40 -10.53 -14.29 -26.46
N SER A 41 -9.25 -13.95 -26.49
CA SER A 41 -8.17 -14.86 -26.09
C SER A 41 -7.84 -14.66 -24.62
N TYR A 42 -7.91 -15.73 -23.83
CA TYR A 42 -7.51 -15.75 -22.43
C TYR A 42 -6.13 -16.39 -22.29
N THR A 43 -5.22 -15.75 -21.56
CA THR A 43 -3.89 -16.27 -21.25
C THR A 43 -3.89 -16.92 -19.87
N PHE A 44 -3.59 -18.20 -19.79
CA PHE A 44 -3.47 -18.96 -18.55
C PHE A 44 -2.12 -18.71 -17.86
N SER A 45 -2.00 -19.14 -16.60
CA SER A 45 -0.78 -18.97 -15.80
C SER A 45 0.43 -19.72 -16.36
N ASP A 46 0.21 -20.75 -17.17
CA ASP A 46 1.24 -21.50 -17.91
C ASP A 46 1.65 -20.82 -19.23
N SER A 47 1.22 -19.57 -19.45
CA SER A 47 1.40 -18.79 -20.68
C SER A 47 0.69 -19.36 -21.91
N THR A 48 -0.16 -20.38 -21.76
CA THR A 48 -1.00 -20.86 -22.88
C THR A 48 -2.15 -19.88 -23.14
N GLN A 49 -2.52 -19.72 -24.40
CA GLN A 49 -3.64 -18.88 -24.82
C GLN A 49 -4.77 -19.73 -25.39
N ARG A 50 -6.02 -19.39 -25.04
CA ARG A 50 -7.21 -20.03 -25.64
C ARG A 50 -8.27 -19.01 -25.99
N ASP A 51 -8.88 -19.19 -27.15
CA ASP A 51 -10.08 -18.46 -27.55
C ASP A 51 -11.28 -18.97 -26.75
N LEU A 52 -11.85 -18.10 -25.92
CA LEU A 52 -12.96 -18.41 -25.05
C LEU A 52 -14.07 -17.38 -25.22
N LEU A 53 -15.28 -17.78 -24.81
CA LEU A 53 -16.38 -16.86 -24.58
C LEU A 53 -16.16 -16.13 -23.27
N ASN A 54 -16.51 -14.85 -23.25
CA ASN A 54 -16.62 -14.11 -22.02
C ASN A 54 -17.91 -13.30 -21.95
N LEU A 55 -18.47 -13.21 -20.75
CA LEU A 55 -19.59 -12.35 -20.42
C LEU A 55 -19.04 -11.06 -19.82
N VAL A 56 -19.41 -9.93 -20.39
CA VAL A 56 -18.96 -8.61 -19.95
C VAL A 56 -20.16 -7.71 -19.77
N GLY A 57 -20.27 -7.12 -18.60
CA GLY A 57 -21.31 -6.13 -18.30
C GLY A 57 -21.26 -5.74 -16.84
N ASN A 58 -22.38 -5.20 -16.37
CA ASN A 58 -22.46 -4.65 -15.04
C ASN A 58 -23.50 -5.41 -14.22
N ILE A 59 -23.23 -5.61 -12.93
CA ILE A 59 -24.21 -6.15 -11.98
C ILE A 59 -24.57 -5.07 -10.94
N PRO A 60 -25.86 -4.89 -10.62
CA PRO A 60 -26.27 -3.93 -9.61
C PRO A 60 -25.99 -4.48 -8.21
N VAL A 61 -25.33 -3.70 -7.37
CA VAL A 61 -25.01 -4.04 -5.97
C VAL A 61 -25.44 -2.88 -5.07
N LYS A 62 -26.09 -3.16 -3.95
CA LYS A 62 -26.48 -2.13 -2.98
C LYS A 62 -25.47 -2.04 -1.84
N TYR A 63 -24.90 -0.85 -1.65
CA TYR A 63 -24.01 -0.58 -0.52
C TYR A 63 -24.42 0.70 0.19
N LYS A 64 -24.61 0.61 1.51
CA LYS A 64 -25.01 1.74 2.37
C LYS A 64 -26.21 2.55 1.82
N GLY A 65 -27.22 1.85 1.30
CA GLY A 65 -28.45 2.47 0.77
C GLY A 65 -28.35 3.01 -0.66
N HIS A 66 -27.16 2.98 -1.29
CA HIS A 66 -26.97 3.38 -2.68
C HIS A 66 -26.73 2.15 -3.57
N SER A 67 -27.37 2.12 -4.74
CA SER A 67 -27.12 1.09 -5.74
C SER A 67 -26.00 1.54 -6.68
N TYR A 68 -24.99 0.69 -6.88
CA TYR A 68 -23.91 0.93 -7.83
C TYR A 68 -23.78 -0.23 -8.82
N ASN A 69 -23.34 0.08 -10.02
CA ASN A 69 -23.18 -0.88 -11.10
C ASN A 69 -21.73 -1.38 -11.11
N LEU A 70 -21.52 -2.61 -10.68
CA LEU A 70 -20.22 -3.24 -10.60
C LEU A 70 -19.86 -3.87 -11.96
N PRO A 71 -18.83 -3.37 -12.68
CA PRO A 71 -18.41 -3.94 -13.94
C PRO A 71 -17.63 -5.25 -13.73
N ILE A 72 -18.08 -6.32 -14.38
CA ILE A 72 -17.52 -7.66 -14.27
C ILE A 72 -17.22 -8.27 -15.65
N GLN A 73 -16.32 -9.25 -15.63
CA GLN A 73 -15.97 -10.08 -16.78
C GLN A 73 -15.84 -11.54 -16.34
N LEU A 74 -16.61 -12.43 -16.97
CA LEU A 74 -16.60 -13.87 -16.69
C LEU A 74 -16.11 -14.61 -17.92
N TRP A 75 -15.01 -15.36 -17.82
CA TRP A 75 -14.51 -16.22 -18.87
C TRP A 75 -15.08 -17.62 -18.72
N LEU A 76 -15.72 -18.12 -19.78
CA LEU A 76 -16.34 -19.45 -19.78
C LEU A 76 -15.36 -20.44 -20.38
N LEU A 77 -14.99 -21.49 -19.66
CA LEU A 77 -14.10 -22.54 -20.17
C LEU A 77 -14.84 -23.43 -21.19
N ASP A 78 -14.10 -24.15 -22.05
CA ASP A 78 -14.64 -25.03 -23.12
C ASP A 78 -15.58 -26.16 -22.62
N SER A 79 -15.56 -26.42 -21.32
CA SER A 79 -16.35 -27.46 -20.64
C SER A 79 -17.52 -26.85 -19.83
N PHE A 80 -17.77 -25.54 -19.94
CA PHE A 80 -18.95 -24.87 -19.39
C PHE A 80 -20.26 -25.51 -19.91
N PRO A 81 -21.31 -25.66 -19.07
CA PRO A 81 -21.44 -25.19 -17.68
C PRO A 81 -20.91 -26.15 -16.59
N PHE A 82 -20.31 -27.27 -16.95
CA PHE A 82 -19.79 -28.24 -15.97
C PHE A 82 -18.49 -27.79 -15.29
N THR A 83 -17.82 -26.77 -15.83
CA THR A 83 -16.67 -26.13 -15.18
C THR A 83 -17.00 -24.68 -14.81
N PRO A 84 -16.52 -24.21 -13.65
CA PRO A 84 -16.79 -22.85 -13.20
C PRO A 84 -16.16 -21.81 -14.15
N PRO A 85 -16.79 -20.63 -14.28
CA PRO A 85 -16.21 -19.52 -15.02
C PRO A 85 -15.05 -18.87 -14.25
N ILE A 86 -14.10 -18.27 -14.96
CA ILE A 86 -13.05 -17.44 -14.36
C ILE A 86 -13.54 -16.00 -14.28
N CYS A 87 -13.64 -15.46 -13.06
CA CYS A 87 -14.32 -14.20 -12.80
C CYS A 87 -13.32 -13.08 -12.50
N PHE A 88 -13.53 -11.91 -13.12
CA PHE A 88 -12.72 -10.71 -12.91
C PHE A 88 -13.59 -9.47 -12.76
N LEU A 89 -13.13 -8.52 -11.97
CA LEU A 89 -13.59 -7.14 -11.99
C LEU A 89 -13.01 -6.41 -13.19
N ARG A 90 -13.81 -5.51 -13.76
CA ARG A 90 -13.38 -4.67 -14.88
C ARG A 90 -13.47 -3.19 -14.50
N PRO A 91 -12.56 -2.68 -13.65
CA PRO A 91 -12.61 -1.28 -13.22
C PRO A 91 -12.59 -0.32 -14.43
N THR A 92 -13.39 0.74 -14.36
CA THR A 92 -13.30 1.86 -15.31
C THR A 92 -12.08 2.73 -14.99
N SER A 93 -11.78 3.72 -15.85
CA SER A 93 -10.63 4.62 -15.68
C SER A 93 -10.55 5.27 -14.30
N ASN A 94 -11.72 5.50 -13.67
CA ASN A 94 -11.87 6.20 -12.39
C ASN A 94 -12.09 5.23 -11.21
N MET A 95 -11.93 3.93 -11.41
CA MET A 95 -12.11 2.91 -10.36
C MET A 95 -10.78 2.28 -9.97
N MET A 96 -10.62 1.94 -8.70
CA MET A 96 -9.50 1.17 -8.15
C MET A 96 -10.01 -0.10 -7.49
N ILE A 97 -9.31 -1.21 -7.69
CA ILE A 97 -9.64 -2.49 -7.03
C ILE A 97 -9.19 -2.41 -5.57
N ARG A 98 -10.07 -2.85 -4.67
CA ARG A 98 -9.77 -3.06 -3.25
C ARG A 98 -9.57 -4.55 -3.04
N GLU A 99 -8.34 -4.95 -2.77
CA GLU A 99 -8.03 -6.34 -2.42
C GLU A 99 -8.76 -6.71 -1.13
N GLY A 100 -9.41 -7.87 -1.13
CA GLY A 100 -10.23 -8.33 -0.03
C GLY A 100 -10.34 -9.84 0.00
N LYS A 101 -11.23 -10.37 0.85
CA LYS A 101 -11.38 -11.82 1.04
C LYS A 101 -11.77 -12.57 -0.25
N HIS A 102 -12.49 -11.88 -1.14
CA HIS A 102 -13.07 -12.47 -2.34
C HIS A 102 -12.43 -11.93 -3.62
N VAL A 103 -11.47 -11.02 -3.56
CA VAL A 103 -10.88 -10.37 -4.75
C VAL A 103 -9.39 -10.12 -4.54
N ASP A 104 -8.55 -10.54 -5.49
CA ASP A 104 -7.11 -10.27 -5.47
C ASP A 104 -6.74 -8.89 -6.08
N ALA A 105 -5.47 -8.49 -5.95
CA ALA A 105 -4.95 -7.23 -6.50
C ALA A 105 -5.09 -7.10 -8.04
N LYS A 106 -5.25 -8.22 -8.77
CA LYS A 106 -5.50 -8.23 -10.22
C LYS A 106 -6.99 -8.15 -10.57
N GLY A 107 -7.86 -8.12 -9.56
CA GLY A 107 -9.31 -8.07 -9.70
C GLY A 107 -9.93 -9.44 -9.96
N ARG A 108 -9.21 -10.54 -9.78
CA ARG A 108 -9.79 -11.88 -9.92
C ARG A 108 -10.65 -12.18 -8.70
N ILE A 109 -11.83 -12.74 -8.94
CA ILE A 109 -12.83 -13.00 -7.92
C ILE A 109 -12.75 -14.47 -7.48
N TYR A 110 -12.77 -14.69 -6.16
CA TYR A 110 -12.78 -15.98 -5.48
C TYR A 110 -14.01 -16.08 -4.57
N LEU A 111 -14.93 -16.96 -4.93
CA LEU A 111 -16.17 -17.23 -4.18
C LEU A 111 -16.27 -18.72 -3.85
N PRO A 112 -16.88 -19.10 -2.72
CA PRO A 112 -17.16 -20.50 -2.40
C PRO A 112 -17.89 -21.24 -3.53
N GLY A 113 -18.86 -20.59 -4.19
CA GLY A 113 -19.56 -21.17 -5.35
C GLY A 113 -18.66 -21.51 -6.53
N LEU A 114 -17.52 -20.83 -6.71
CA LEU A 114 -16.52 -21.18 -7.75
C LEU A 114 -15.65 -22.37 -7.36
N HIS A 115 -15.42 -22.58 -6.06
CA HIS A 115 -14.62 -23.70 -5.56
C HIS A 115 -15.43 -25.00 -5.53
N ASN A 116 -16.67 -24.92 -5.06
CA ASN A 116 -17.59 -26.05 -4.92
C ASN A 116 -18.57 -26.14 -6.10
N TRP A 117 -18.09 -25.92 -7.32
CA TRP A 117 -18.94 -25.88 -8.52
C TRP A 117 -19.48 -27.29 -8.86
N ASP A 118 -20.80 -27.47 -8.77
CA ASP A 118 -21.49 -28.73 -9.05
C ASP A 118 -22.72 -28.47 -9.93
N HIS A 119 -22.54 -28.43 -11.26
CA HIS A 119 -23.64 -28.26 -12.21
C HIS A 119 -24.54 -29.52 -12.23
N PRO A 120 -25.89 -29.40 -12.18
CA PRO A 120 -26.69 -28.19 -12.39
C PRO A 120 -27.09 -27.41 -11.13
N LYS A 121 -26.60 -27.79 -9.94
CA LYS A 121 -26.89 -27.05 -8.69
C LYS A 121 -26.20 -25.69 -8.71
N SER A 122 -24.98 -25.63 -9.21
CA SER A 122 -24.23 -24.41 -9.49
C SER A 122 -24.55 -23.93 -10.91
N SER A 123 -24.97 -22.67 -11.03
CA SER A 123 -25.18 -21.98 -12.31
C SER A 123 -24.62 -20.56 -12.23
N VAL A 124 -24.39 -19.92 -13.38
CA VAL A 124 -23.89 -18.53 -13.40
C VAL A 124 -24.86 -17.58 -12.69
N SER A 125 -26.16 -17.85 -12.76
CA SER A 125 -27.16 -17.02 -12.08
C SER A 125 -27.00 -17.08 -10.56
N VAL A 126 -26.86 -18.29 -9.99
CA VAL A 126 -26.63 -18.49 -8.55
C VAL A 126 -25.29 -17.87 -8.11
N LEU A 127 -24.26 -18.01 -8.94
CA LEU A 127 -22.96 -17.39 -8.69
C LEU A 127 -23.06 -15.86 -8.63
N LEU A 128 -23.83 -15.24 -9.53
CA LEU A 128 -24.03 -13.79 -9.53
C LEU A 128 -24.83 -13.32 -8.32
N GLU A 129 -25.83 -14.07 -7.87
CA GLU A 129 -26.57 -13.78 -6.64
C GLU A 129 -25.64 -13.84 -5.41
N GLU A 130 -24.79 -14.88 -5.31
CA GLU A 130 -23.76 -14.97 -4.27
C GLU A 130 -22.77 -13.80 -4.35
N MET A 131 -22.33 -13.45 -5.56
CA MET A 131 -21.42 -12.34 -5.80
C MET A 131 -22.01 -10.99 -5.37
N ILE A 132 -23.28 -10.73 -5.70
CA ILE A 132 -23.98 -9.52 -5.28
C ILE A 132 -24.05 -9.50 -3.76
N ALA A 133 -24.56 -10.55 -3.12
CA ALA A 133 -24.68 -10.61 -1.66
C ALA A 133 -23.35 -10.35 -0.93
N LYS A 134 -22.24 -10.90 -1.43
CA LYS A 134 -20.91 -10.66 -0.84
C LYS A 134 -20.38 -9.24 -1.07
N PHE A 135 -20.64 -8.66 -2.22
CA PHE A 135 -20.18 -7.30 -2.52
C PHE A 135 -21.10 -6.20 -1.97
N GLU A 136 -22.32 -6.53 -1.53
CA GLU A 136 -23.16 -5.63 -0.72
C GLU A 136 -22.58 -5.43 0.69
N GLU A 137 -21.91 -6.45 1.25
CA GLU A 137 -21.22 -6.37 2.54
C GLU A 137 -19.86 -5.65 2.41
N ASP A 138 -19.05 -6.05 1.41
CA ASP A 138 -17.68 -5.56 1.20
C ASP A 138 -17.44 -5.19 -0.28
N PRO A 139 -17.60 -3.91 -0.67
CA PRO A 139 -17.55 -3.49 -2.07
C PRO A 139 -16.10 -3.52 -2.59
N PRO A 140 -15.82 -4.27 -3.68
CA PRO A 140 -14.45 -4.54 -4.10
C PRO A 140 -13.86 -3.47 -5.02
N LEU A 141 -14.62 -2.43 -5.38
CA LEU A 141 -14.15 -1.28 -6.16
C LEU A 141 -14.33 0.02 -5.38
N GLY A 142 -13.30 0.87 -5.36
CA GLY A 142 -13.35 2.25 -4.90
C GLY A 142 -13.23 3.24 -6.06
N MET A 143 -13.62 4.50 -5.85
CA MET A 143 -13.28 5.58 -6.79
C MET A 143 -11.81 5.99 -6.61
N LYS A 144 -11.11 6.20 -7.71
CA LYS A 144 -9.85 6.95 -7.71
C LYS A 144 -10.17 8.38 -7.31
N SER A 145 -9.43 8.92 -6.34
CA SER A 145 -9.46 10.35 -6.04
C SER A 145 -9.10 11.12 -7.31
N THR A 146 -9.98 11.99 -7.80
CA THR A 146 -9.65 12.90 -8.91
C THR A 146 -8.64 13.91 -8.39
N GLY A 147 -7.37 13.58 -8.60
CA GLY A 147 -6.25 14.40 -8.20
C GLY A 147 -4.97 13.69 -8.60
N ASP A 148 -4.79 13.45 -9.89
CA ASP A 148 -3.45 13.57 -10.47
C ASP A 148 -3.44 13.52 -12.00
N GLY A 149 -2.67 14.44 -12.59
CA GLY A 149 -2.13 14.32 -13.93
C GLY A 149 -2.90 14.98 -15.07
N LYS A 150 -2.62 16.28 -15.32
CA LYS A 150 -1.96 16.79 -16.56
C LYS A 150 -2.19 18.30 -16.74
N ASP A 151 -1.30 19.14 -16.21
CA ASP A 151 -0.65 20.25 -16.95
C ASP A 151 0.45 20.87 -16.05
N PRO A 152 1.74 20.82 -16.41
CA PRO A 152 2.79 21.50 -15.63
C PRO A 152 2.60 23.02 -15.54
N ASN A 153 1.86 23.63 -16.46
CA ASN A 153 1.57 25.06 -16.43
C ASN A 153 0.42 25.42 -15.47
N GLU A 154 -0.53 24.52 -15.22
CA GLU A 154 -1.55 24.74 -14.17
C GLU A 154 -0.95 24.60 -12.77
N LEU A 155 0.03 23.72 -12.57
CA LEU A 155 0.76 23.62 -11.30
C LEU A 155 1.54 24.91 -10.98
N LEU A 156 2.14 25.54 -11.98
CA LEU A 156 2.82 26.82 -11.81
C LEU A 156 1.84 27.97 -11.56
N ALA A 157 0.65 27.94 -12.19
CA ALA A 157 -0.43 28.88 -11.93
C ALA A 157 -1.07 28.67 -10.53
N PHE A 158 -1.16 27.43 -10.07
CA PHE A 158 -1.65 27.10 -8.73
C PHE A 158 -0.64 27.54 -7.65
N VAL A 159 0.65 27.30 -7.88
CA VAL A 159 1.73 27.74 -6.97
C VAL A 159 1.86 29.27 -6.95
N SER A 160 1.57 29.97 -8.06
CA SER A 160 1.60 31.44 -8.10
C SER A 160 0.33 32.10 -7.52
N HIS A 161 -0.78 31.36 -7.42
CA HIS A 161 -2.02 31.81 -6.77
C HIS A 161 -2.20 31.36 -5.32
N LEU A 162 -1.21 30.67 -4.74
CA LEU A 162 -1.14 30.45 -3.28
C LEU A 162 -0.77 31.77 -2.57
N ASN A 163 -1.73 32.69 -2.50
CA ASN A 163 -1.79 33.61 -1.38
C ASN A 163 -2.14 32.77 -0.15
N ILE A 164 -1.17 32.62 0.75
CA ILE A 164 -1.38 32.13 2.11
C ILE A 164 -2.46 33.04 2.71
N THR A 165 -3.69 32.55 2.71
CA THR A 165 -4.82 33.21 3.32
C THR A 165 -4.91 32.72 4.74
N GLU A 166 -4.54 33.59 5.67
CA GLU A 166 -5.02 33.50 7.04
C GLU A 166 -6.54 33.38 7.04
N GLY A 167 -7.06 32.44 7.85
CA GLY A 167 -8.44 32.47 8.34
C GLY A 167 -9.52 31.97 7.38
N GLY A 168 -9.92 30.71 7.55
CA GLY A 168 -11.19 30.17 7.07
C GLY A 168 -11.70 29.09 8.01
N ASN A 169 -12.68 29.44 8.84
CA ASN A 169 -13.33 28.65 9.90
C ASN A 169 -13.35 27.12 9.68
N ARG A 170 -12.70 26.39 10.59
CA ARG A 170 -12.91 24.94 10.78
C ARG A 170 -13.40 24.69 12.22
N PRO A 171 -14.40 23.83 12.43
CA PRO A 171 -14.85 23.48 13.76
C PRO A 171 -13.75 22.66 14.45
N ASP A 172 -13.41 23.09 15.66
CA ASP A 172 -12.47 22.52 16.64
C ASP A 172 -10.97 22.51 16.28
N LYS A 173 -10.18 23.38 16.94
CA LYS A 173 -8.71 23.39 16.85
C LYS A 173 -8.15 22.14 17.52
N GLY A 174 -8.05 21.04 16.79
CA GLY A 174 -7.37 19.83 17.26
C GLY A 174 -5.86 20.06 17.44
N VAL A 175 -5.38 19.88 18.67
CA VAL A 175 -3.96 19.96 19.09
C VAL A 175 -3.05 19.19 18.12
N ASN A 176 -1.97 19.82 17.62
CA ASN A 176 -0.93 19.17 16.84
C ASN A 176 -0.02 18.36 17.77
N LYS A 177 -0.48 17.14 18.07
CA LYS A 177 0.24 16.22 18.95
C LYS A 177 1.10 15.24 18.16
N VAL A 178 2.35 15.06 18.58
CA VAL A 178 3.28 14.07 18.03
C VAL A 178 3.76 13.14 19.15
N SER A 179 3.89 11.85 18.86
CA SER A 179 4.48 10.88 19.81
C SER A 179 5.70 10.21 19.20
N VAL A 180 6.75 10.05 20.00
CA VAL A 180 7.97 9.32 19.65
C VAL A 180 8.06 8.11 20.57
N ILE A 181 8.21 6.92 19.99
CA ILE A 181 8.21 5.63 20.71
C ILE A 181 9.63 5.05 20.67
N GLY A 182 10.30 5.07 21.81
CA GLY A 182 11.68 4.59 22.04
C GLY A 182 12.60 5.71 22.52
N GLY A 183 13.19 5.56 23.72
CA GLY A 183 14.06 6.55 24.36
C GLY A 183 15.55 6.51 23.98
N GLY A 184 15.92 5.76 22.93
CA GLY A 184 17.30 5.67 22.45
C GLY A 184 17.77 6.94 21.73
N ASP A 185 19.05 6.96 21.34
CA ASP A 185 19.70 8.12 20.70
C ASP A 185 18.91 8.67 19.49
N LEU A 186 18.34 7.77 18.69
CA LEU A 186 17.52 8.15 17.54
C LEU A 186 16.19 8.81 17.94
N GLY A 187 15.52 8.30 18.98
CA GLY A 187 14.29 8.88 19.50
C GLY A 187 14.54 10.25 20.12
N MET A 188 15.63 10.38 20.87
CA MET A 188 16.10 11.64 21.44
C MET A 188 16.42 12.69 20.37
N ALA A 189 17.17 12.30 19.33
CA ALA A 189 17.48 13.17 18.20
C ALA A 189 16.21 13.59 17.45
N ALA A 190 15.25 12.69 17.29
CA ALA A 190 13.95 13.00 16.69
C ALA A 190 13.18 14.03 17.52
N VAL A 191 13.08 13.83 18.84
CA VAL A 191 12.41 14.77 19.76
C VAL A 191 13.00 16.17 19.66
N LEU A 192 14.32 16.29 19.79
CA LEU A 192 15.00 17.59 19.71
C LEU A 192 14.86 18.24 18.33
N SER A 193 14.93 17.45 17.25
CA SER A 193 14.78 17.96 15.89
C SER A 193 13.36 18.46 15.60
N ILE A 194 12.35 17.72 16.07
CA ILE A 194 10.94 18.11 15.94
C ILE A 194 10.68 19.41 16.69
N MET A 195 11.17 19.51 17.93
CA MET A 195 11.06 20.74 18.73
C MET A 195 11.74 21.94 18.07
N ALA A 196 12.89 21.74 17.43
CA ALA A 196 13.64 22.82 16.80
C ALA A 196 13.06 23.28 15.46
N LYS A 197 12.41 22.38 14.69
CA LYS A 197 12.05 22.63 13.28
C LYS A 197 10.56 22.66 12.99
N SER A 198 9.72 22.14 13.88
CA SER A 198 8.29 21.97 13.61
C SER A 198 7.43 22.60 14.70
N PRO A 199 6.33 23.31 14.33
CA PRO A 199 5.37 23.81 15.30
C PRO A 199 4.53 22.64 15.83
N VAL A 200 4.90 22.11 16.99
CA VAL A 200 4.18 21.02 17.67
C VAL A 200 3.59 21.57 18.98
N ASP A 201 2.28 21.38 19.17
CA ASP A 201 1.57 21.85 20.36
C ASP A 201 1.85 20.94 21.56
N LYS A 202 2.03 19.64 21.31
CA LYS A 202 2.38 18.65 22.33
C LYS A 202 3.21 17.52 21.76
N LEU A 203 4.37 17.27 22.34
CA LEU A 203 5.27 16.18 21.98
C LEU A 203 5.33 15.18 23.14
N VAL A 204 5.18 13.90 22.85
CA VAL A 204 5.25 12.85 23.88
C VAL A 204 6.36 11.87 23.52
N LEU A 205 7.35 11.72 24.40
CA LEU A 205 8.35 10.67 24.30
C LEU A 205 7.92 9.49 25.18
N ILE A 206 7.78 8.32 24.58
CA ILE A 206 7.43 7.09 25.29
C ILE A 206 8.62 6.16 25.27
N ASP A 207 9.21 5.92 26.44
CA ASP A 207 10.33 5.01 26.58
C ASP A 207 9.83 3.61 26.91
N ILE A 208 10.21 2.64 26.07
CA ILE A 208 9.83 1.24 26.28
C ILE A 208 10.95 0.59 27.08
N PRO A 209 10.65 -0.07 28.23
CA PRO A 209 11.68 -0.60 29.14
C PRO A 209 12.61 -1.65 28.53
N GLU A 210 12.28 -2.20 27.35
CA GLU A 210 13.11 -3.14 26.60
C GLU A 210 14.23 -2.46 25.79
N SER A 211 14.22 -1.12 25.61
CA SER A 211 15.36 -0.40 24.99
C SER A 211 16.48 -0.14 25.99
N SER A 212 17.72 -0.41 25.59
CA SER A 212 18.92 -0.44 26.44
C SER A 212 19.41 0.91 26.98
N THR A 213 18.63 1.99 26.85
CA THR A 213 19.11 3.36 27.06
C THR A 213 18.68 3.88 28.44
N LYS A 214 19.64 4.15 29.33
CA LYS A 214 19.38 4.52 30.73
C LYS A 214 19.60 6.00 31.08
N GLY A 215 19.77 6.89 30.09
CA GLY A 215 20.19 8.29 30.34
C GLY A 215 19.34 9.38 29.69
N GLY A 216 19.16 9.35 28.38
CA GLY A 216 18.61 10.50 27.63
C GLY A 216 17.20 10.92 28.03
N THR A 217 16.33 9.97 28.39
CA THR A 217 14.95 10.26 28.80
C THR A 217 14.89 11.02 30.13
N MET A 218 15.79 10.68 31.06
CA MET A 218 15.96 11.40 32.33
C MET A 218 16.41 12.85 32.09
N ASP A 219 17.32 13.06 31.13
CA ASP A 219 17.79 14.41 30.82
C ASP A 219 16.66 15.29 30.29
N LEU A 220 15.75 14.78 29.44
CA LEU A 220 14.57 15.54 28.99
C LEU A 220 13.61 15.89 30.12
N GLU A 221 13.42 14.97 31.08
CA GLU A 221 12.63 15.24 32.28
C GLU A 221 13.29 16.34 33.13
N ILE A 222 14.61 16.27 33.33
CA ILE A 222 15.39 17.28 34.07
C ILE A 222 15.30 18.65 33.40
N PHE A 223 15.49 18.72 32.08
CA PHE A 223 15.42 19.98 31.34
C PHE A 223 13.99 20.53 31.26
N SER A 224 12.97 19.69 31.47
CA SER A 224 11.56 20.09 31.52
C SER A 224 11.17 20.97 30.32
N LEU A 225 11.49 20.49 29.11
CA LEU A 225 11.27 21.24 27.89
C LEU A 225 9.77 21.58 27.71
N PRO A 226 9.45 22.80 27.23
CA PRO A 226 8.06 23.19 27.03
C PRO A 226 7.39 22.26 26.02
N ASN A 227 6.13 21.90 26.28
CA ASN A 227 5.30 21.04 25.44
C ASN A 227 5.80 19.59 25.26
N VAL A 228 6.86 19.17 25.96
CA VAL A 228 7.36 17.79 25.94
C VAL A 228 6.92 17.04 27.19
N GLU A 229 6.30 15.88 26.99
CA GLU A 229 5.94 14.94 28.05
C GLU A 229 6.75 13.66 27.86
N VAL A 230 7.49 13.24 28.88
CA VAL A 230 8.15 11.93 28.92
C VAL A 230 7.25 10.99 29.71
N SER A 231 6.97 9.82 29.13
CA SER A 231 6.10 8.81 29.75
C SER A 231 6.63 7.41 29.49
N LYS A 232 6.22 6.45 30.33
CA LYS A 232 6.45 5.02 30.12
C LYS A 232 5.18 4.29 29.69
N ASP A 233 4.03 4.97 29.74
CA ASP A 233 2.74 4.42 29.36
C ASP A 233 2.36 4.85 27.95
N LEU A 234 2.03 3.86 27.10
CA LEU A 234 1.54 4.07 25.74
C LEU A 234 0.27 4.94 25.71
N SER A 235 -0.56 4.94 26.76
CA SER A 235 -1.77 5.77 26.84
C SER A 235 -1.47 7.27 26.65
N ALA A 236 -0.27 7.73 27.01
CA ALA A 236 0.16 9.11 26.79
C ALA A 236 0.21 9.49 25.31
N SER A 237 0.26 8.52 24.37
CA SER A 237 0.22 8.76 22.92
C SER A 237 -1.18 9.02 22.34
N ALA A 238 -2.24 8.98 23.15
CA ALA A 238 -3.61 9.10 22.65
C ALA A 238 -3.86 10.43 21.91
N GLY A 239 -4.55 10.37 20.76
CA GLY A 239 -4.89 11.53 19.96
C GLY A 239 -3.71 12.18 19.23
N SER A 240 -2.61 11.45 19.00
CA SER A 240 -1.49 11.94 18.21
C SER A 240 -1.82 11.97 16.71
N LYS A 241 -1.34 13.00 16.00
CA LYS A 241 -1.45 13.10 14.53
C LYS A 241 -0.35 12.31 13.84
N VAL A 242 0.83 12.27 14.45
CA VAL A 242 1.99 11.50 13.98
C VAL A 242 2.56 10.71 15.14
N VAL A 243 2.85 9.43 14.90
CA VAL A 243 3.56 8.56 15.84
C VAL A 243 4.82 8.05 15.17
N VAL A 244 5.98 8.47 15.66
CA VAL A 244 7.29 8.05 15.19
C VAL A 244 7.74 6.85 16.02
N VAL A 245 8.02 5.72 15.36
CA VAL A 245 8.46 4.49 16.04
C VAL A 245 9.95 4.29 15.77
N THR A 246 10.75 4.47 16.81
CA THR A 246 12.22 4.32 16.82
C THR A 246 12.67 3.15 17.68
N ALA A 247 11.77 2.50 18.40
CA ALA A 247 12.05 1.37 19.27
C ALA A 247 12.60 0.18 18.46
N ASN A 248 13.82 -0.23 18.79
CA ASN A 248 14.56 -1.26 18.08
C ASN A 248 15.45 -2.01 19.08
N ALA A 249 15.31 -3.33 19.14
CA ALA A 249 16.19 -4.21 19.89
C ALA A 249 17.32 -4.67 18.96
N TRP A 250 18.45 -3.96 18.97
CA TRP A 250 19.63 -4.33 18.21
C TRP A 250 20.69 -4.96 19.13
N SER A 251 21.31 -6.06 18.69
CA SER A 251 22.45 -6.70 19.37
C SER A 251 23.44 -7.26 18.36
N GLU A 252 24.73 -7.01 18.57
CA GLU A 252 25.82 -7.49 17.71
C GLU A 252 26.08 -9.00 17.87
N GLU A 253 25.62 -9.62 18.95
CA GLU A 253 25.84 -11.03 19.26
C GLU A 253 24.75 -11.97 18.69
N GLN A 254 23.72 -11.42 18.06
CA GLN A 254 22.54 -12.17 17.62
C GLN A 254 22.47 -12.33 16.10
N SER A 255 21.85 -13.42 15.66
CA SER A 255 21.51 -13.62 14.24
C SER A 255 20.54 -12.53 13.77
N TYR A 256 20.68 -12.08 12.52
CA TYR A 256 19.74 -11.16 11.88
C TYR A 256 18.27 -11.57 12.05
N VAL A 257 17.98 -12.87 11.90
CA VAL A 257 16.62 -13.41 12.05
C VAL A 257 16.11 -13.27 13.48
N SER A 258 16.95 -13.49 14.49
CA SER A 258 16.57 -13.31 15.90
C SER A 258 16.32 -11.85 16.26
N VAL A 259 17.08 -10.92 15.67
CA VAL A 259 16.87 -9.47 15.84
C VAL A 259 15.53 -9.06 15.25
N VAL A 260 15.24 -9.47 14.02
CA VAL A 260 13.94 -9.21 13.36
C VAL A 260 12.80 -9.81 14.18
N GLN A 261 12.93 -11.05 14.65
CA GLN A 261 11.88 -11.70 15.43
C GLN A 261 11.60 -10.96 16.75
N THR A 262 12.65 -10.54 17.46
CA THR A 262 12.53 -9.75 18.69
C THR A 262 11.78 -8.44 18.45
N ASN A 263 12.12 -7.74 17.36
CA ASN A 263 11.43 -6.50 16.98
C ASN A 263 9.97 -6.73 16.58
N VAL A 264 9.67 -7.82 15.86
CA VAL A 264 8.30 -8.20 15.50
C VAL A 264 7.45 -8.49 16.74
N ASP A 265 8.02 -9.16 17.74
CA ASP A 265 7.34 -9.48 18.99
C ASP A 265 7.10 -8.22 19.84
N MET A 266 8.05 -7.28 19.87
CA MET A 266 7.86 -5.95 20.44
C MET A 266 6.72 -5.20 19.71
N TYR A 267 6.73 -5.20 18.38
CA TYR A 267 5.72 -4.54 17.55
C TYR A 267 4.32 -5.09 17.80
N ARG A 268 4.19 -6.42 17.98
CA ARG A 268 2.92 -7.09 18.27
C ARG A 268 2.25 -6.53 19.54
N ARG A 269 3.03 -6.03 20.50
CA ARG A 269 2.54 -5.43 21.75
C ARG A 269 2.20 -3.94 21.59
N ILE A 270 3.04 -3.19 20.88
CA ILE A 270 2.94 -1.72 20.83
C ILE A 270 2.04 -1.21 19.71
N ILE A 271 2.16 -1.76 18.49
CA ILE A 271 1.52 -1.20 17.29
C ILE A 271 -0.02 -1.23 17.36
N PRO A 272 -0.68 -2.34 17.75
CA PRO A 272 -2.13 -2.37 17.87
C PRO A 272 -2.67 -1.37 18.89
N SER A 273 -1.92 -1.18 19.99
CA SER A 273 -2.28 -0.22 21.05
C SER A 273 -2.18 1.22 20.54
N LEU A 274 -1.10 1.57 19.82
CA LEU A 274 -0.92 2.89 19.22
C LEU A 274 -2.02 3.21 18.20
N ALA A 275 -2.36 2.25 17.33
CA ALA A 275 -3.42 2.41 16.34
C ALA A 275 -4.80 2.60 16.99
N ARG A 276 -5.08 1.90 18.11
CA ARG A 276 -6.33 2.08 18.87
C ARG A 276 -6.41 3.44 19.57
N LEU A 277 -5.29 3.91 20.14
CA LEU A 277 -5.22 5.19 20.85
C LEU A 277 -5.26 6.40 19.91
N SER A 278 -4.80 6.22 18.67
CA SER A 278 -4.72 7.28 17.66
C SER A 278 -5.09 6.74 16.26
N PRO A 279 -6.39 6.49 15.98
CA PRO A 279 -6.84 5.80 14.77
C PRO A 279 -6.66 6.61 13.48
N THR A 280 -6.45 7.93 13.59
CA THR A 280 -6.20 8.83 12.46
C THR A 280 -4.74 9.24 12.34
N ALA A 281 -3.85 8.63 13.13
CA ALA A 281 -2.43 8.97 13.11
C ALA A 281 -1.72 8.41 11.89
N VAL A 282 -0.69 9.12 11.44
CA VAL A 282 0.35 8.57 10.57
C VAL A 282 1.42 7.90 11.46
N LEU A 283 1.67 6.62 11.24
CA LEU A 283 2.81 5.90 11.81
C LEU A 283 4.02 6.10 10.92
N LEU A 284 5.07 6.75 11.45
CA LEU A 284 6.37 6.86 10.81
C LEU A 284 7.32 5.82 11.42
N ILE A 285 7.64 4.79 10.66
CA ILE A 285 8.48 3.67 11.10
C ILE A 285 9.94 3.97 10.76
N VAL A 286 10.79 3.97 11.78
CA VAL A 286 12.24 4.20 11.65
C VAL A 286 13.05 3.00 12.15
N SER A 287 12.44 2.12 12.95
CA SER A 287 13.08 0.90 13.45
C SER A 287 13.57 0.00 12.32
N GLN A 288 14.76 -0.57 12.47
CA GLN A 288 15.38 -1.42 11.45
C GLN A 288 15.05 -2.92 11.65
N PRO A 289 15.03 -3.72 10.58
CA PRO A 289 15.12 -3.33 9.17
C PRO A 289 13.83 -2.62 8.71
N VAL A 290 13.96 -1.39 8.22
CA VAL A 290 12.83 -0.45 8.11
C VAL A 290 11.74 -0.92 7.17
N ASP A 291 12.09 -1.57 6.06
CA ASP A 291 11.14 -2.06 5.07
C ASP A 291 10.26 -3.19 5.64
N ILE A 292 10.88 -4.15 6.32
CA ILE A 292 10.20 -5.27 6.98
C ILE A 292 9.35 -4.75 8.15
N MET A 293 9.93 -3.90 9.01
CA MET A 293 9.24 -3.38 10.17
C MET A 293 8.05 -2.47 9.78
N THR A 294 8.13 -1.76 8.66
CA THR A 294 7.01 -0.99 8.09
C THR A 294 5.89 -1.92 7.64
N HIS A 295 6.22 -3.02 6.95
CA HIS A 295 5.23 -4.02 6.58
C HIS A 295 4.54 -4.64 7.81
N VAL A 296 5.33 -5.01 8.82
CA VAL A 296 4.83 -5.58 10.08
C VAL A 296 3.90 -4.59 10.79
N ALA A 297 4.30 -3.32 10.91
CA ALA A 297 3.47 -2.28 11.50
C ALA A 297 2.16 -2.09 10.74
N TRP A 298 2.18 -2.10 9.41
CA TRP A 298 0.97 -2.01 8.60
C TRP A 298 0.02 -3.17 8.86
N ARG A 299 0.53 -4.41 8.84
CA ARG A 299 -0.29 -5.61 9.09
C ARG A 299 -0.87 -5.64 10.50
N GLN A 300 -0.14 -5.18 11.51
CA GLN A 300 -0.56 -5.23 12.91
C GLN A 300 -1.42 -4.04 13.35
N SER A 301 -1.28 -2.86 12.71
CA SER A 301 -2.06 -1.66 13.05
C SER A 301 -3.48 -1.68 12.49
N CYS A 302 -3.72 -2.43 11.41
CA CYS A 302 -4.96 -2.39 10.63
C CYS A 302 -5.30 -0.99 10.07
N LEU A 303 -4.33 -0.07 10.03
CA LEU A 303 -4.47 1.24 9.41
C LEU A 303 -4.38 1.11 7.88
N PRO A 304 -4.96 2.05 7.12
CA PRO A 304 -4.76 2.05 5.68
C PRO A 304 -3.27 2.26 5.36
N PRO A 305 -2.76 1.71 4.24
CA PRO A 305 -1.34 1.85 3.86
C PRO A 305 -0.85 3.31 3.81
N THR A 306 -1.73 4.26 3.50
CA THR A 306 -1.42 5.69 3.46
C THR A 306 -1.07 6.31 4.82
N HIS A 307 -1.35 5.60 5.92
CA HIS A 307 -1.03 6.02 7.27
C HIS A 307 0.15 5.26 7.89
N VAL A 308 0.84 4.39 7.14
CA VAL A 308 2.03 3.69 7.65
C VAL A 308 3.18 3.90 6.67
N ILE A 309 4.14 4.73 7.07
CA ILE A 309 5.23 5.21 6.23
C ILE A 309 6.54 4.77 6.87
N GLY A 310 7.38 4.08 6.12
CA GLY A 310 8.77 3.82 6.51
C GLY A 310 9.67 5.00 6.17
N ALA A 311 10.65 5.31 7.03
CA ALA A 311 11.65 6.34 6.72
C ALA A 311 12.47 5.98 5.46
N GLY A 312 12.65 4.68 5.20
CA GLY A 312 13.26 4.15 3.98
C GLY A 312 14.62 4.80 3.66
N CYS A 313 14.90 4.96 2.36
CA CYS A 313 16.15 5.52 1.85
C CYS A 313 16.23 7.06 1.88
N ASN A 314 15.44 7.74 2.72
CA ASN A 314 15.45 9.21 2.77
C ASN A 314 16.82 9.74 3.22
N LEU A 315 17.41 9.13 4.27
CA LEU A 315 18.73 9.51 4.77
C LEU A 315 19.83 9.17 3.75
N GLU A 316 19.72 8.04 3.07
CA GLU A 316 20.66 7.55 2.07
C GLU A 316 20.67 8.47 0.84
N SER A 317 19.50 8.98 0.42
CA SER A 317 19.37 9.95 -0.66
C SER A 317 20.04 11.30 -0.33
N GLU A 318 19.86 11.79 0.90
CA GLU A 318 20.54 13.00 1.38
C GLU A 318 22.05 12.80 1.49
N ARG A 319 22.50 11.65 2.02
CA ARG A 319 23.93 11.29 2.10
C ARG A 319 24.57 11.22 0.72
N LEU A 320 23.90 10.60 -0.24
CA LEU A 320 24.40 10.51 -1.61
C LEU A 320 24.49 11.91 -2.26
N SER A 321 23.44 12.71 -2.11
CA SER A 321 23.42 14.08 -2.62
C SER A 321 24.56 14.92 -2.02
N TYR A 322 24.82 14.77 -0.72
CA TYR A 322 25.94 15.42 -0.04
C TYR A 322 27.30 15.00 -0.59
N VAL A 323 27.55 13.69 -0.73
CA VAL A 323 28.81 13.17 -1.26
C VAL A 323 29.05 13.66 -2.70
N LEU A 324 28.01 13.65 -3.53
CA LEU A 324 28.10 14.14 -4.92
C LEU A 324 28.42 15.62 -4.99
N ASN A 325 27.84 16.43 -4.10
CA ASN A 325 28.12 17.87 -4.04
C ASN A 325 29.58 18.14 -3.67
N ILE A 326 30.17 17.37 -2.76
CA ILE A 326 31.60 17.47 -2.41
C ILE A 326 32.47 16.99 -3.57
N ALA A 327 32.23 15.78 -4.07
CA ALA A 327 33.09 15.13 -5.05
C ALA A 327 33.15 15.88 -6.38
N LEU A 328 32.04 16.52 -6.78
CA LEU A 328 31.98 17.25 -8.04
C LEU A 328 32.44 18.72 -7.93
N LEU A 329 32.85 19.20 -6.74
CA LEU A 329 33.24 20.59 -6.46
C LEU A 329 32.29 21.63 -7.10
N ALA A 330 31.03 21.25 -7.29
CA ALA A 330 30.10 21.97 -8.14
C ALA A 330 29.49 23.10 -7.31
N ASN A 331 29.92 24.33 -7.56
CA ASN A 331 29.25 25.53 -7.08
C ASN A 331 27.75 25.46 -7.40
N LYS A 332 26.92 25.28 -6.37
CA LYS A 332 25.47 25.59 -6.33
C LYS A 332 24.65 25.11 -7.53
N SER A 333 24.71 23.83 -7.88
CA SER A 333 23.59 23.20 -8.60
C SER A 333 23.00 22.12 -7.70
N ASP A 334 21.75 22.29 -7.27
CA ASP A 334 20.95 21.30 -6.54
C ASP A 334 20.78 20.03 -7.39
N LYS A 335 21.81 19.20 -7.41
CA LYS A 335 21.75 17.88 -8.03
C LYS A 335 21.09 16.94 -7.03
N GLN A 336 19.77 16.83 -7.13
CA GLN A 336 19.00 15.83 -6.39
C GLN A 336 19.38 14.43 -6.87
N ALA A 337 19.86 13.62 -5.94
CA ALA A 337 20.12 12.20 -6.14
C ALA A 337 19.18 11.39 -5.24
N TRP A 338 18.65 10.30 -5.80
CA TRP A 338 17.69 9.44 -5.12
C TRP A 338 18.26 8.04 -4.99
N VAL A 339 18.17 7.50 -3.77
CA VAL A 339 18.43 6.10 -3.46
C VAL A 339 17.08 5.42 -3.30
N ILE A 340 16.82 4.37 -4.07
CA ILE A 340 15.58 3.60 -4.03
C ILE A 340 15.92 2.12 -3.89
N GLY A 341 15.25 1.43 -2.97
CA GLY A 341 15.45 0.00 -2.74
C GLY A 341 15.38 -0.33 -1.25
N GLU A 342 16.06 -1.40 -0.88
CA GLU A 342 16.19 -1.84 0.51
C GLU A 342 17.25 -1.03 1.25
N VAL A 343 16.98 -0.69 2.51
CA VAL A 343 17.99 -0.12 3.40
C VAL A 343 18.74 -1.26 4.10
N SER A 344 19.87 -1.67 3.55
CA SER A 344 20.78 -2.63 4.19
C SER A 344 21.98 -1.91 4.82
N ASP A 345 22.14 -2.01 6.14
CA ASP A 345 23.39 -1.61 6.82
C ASP A 345 24.37 -2.81 6.75
N ASN A 346 24.98 -3.02 5.58
CA ASN A 346 25.99 -4.08 5.41
C ASN A 346 27.30 -3.66 6.11
N LYS A 347 27.33 -3.82 7.43
CA LYS A 347 28.58 -3.86 8.21
C LYS A 347 29.12 -5.29 8.40
N GLY A 348 28.32 -6.30 8.08
CA GLY A 348 28.73 -7.70 8.03
C GLY A 348 28.77 -8.17 6.59
N GLU A 349 29.91 -8.68 6.16
CA GLU A 349 30.05 -9.39 4.89
C GLU A 349 28.99 -10.50 4.78
N HIS A 350 28.49 -10.71 3.56
CA HIS A 350 27.64 -11.83 3.13
C HIS A 350 26.12 -11.74 3.37
N VAL A 351 25.45 -10.75 2.77
CA VAL A 351 24.10 -10.98 2.20
C VAL A 351 24.01 -10.27 0.85
N TYR A 352 23.77 -11.05 -0.21
CA TYR A 352 23.43 -10.54 -1.54
C TYR A 352 22.04 -9.90 -1.46
N THR A 353 21.97 -8.57 -1.38
CA THR A 353 20.76 -7.79 -1.65
C THR A 353 20.91 -7.06 -2.99
N PRO A 354 19.83 -6.90 -3.77
CA PRO A 354 19.90 -6.23 -5.06
C PRO A 354 20.28 -4.76 -4.85
N PHE A 355 21.32 -4.32 -5.56
CA PHE A 355 21.88 -2.97 -5.52
C PHE A 355 20.80 -1.88 -5.41
N PRO A 356 20.94 -0.90 -4.50
CA PRO A 356 20.09 0.29 -4.52
C PRO A 356 20.15 0.93 -5.91
N ILE A 357 18.98 1.21 -6.49
CA ILE A 357 18.90 1.86 -7.80
C ILE A 357 19.12 3.35 -7.57
N PHE A 358 20.23 3.86 -8.10
CA PHE A 358 20.57 5.27 -8.03
C PHE A 358 19.94 6.02 -9.21
N PHE A 359 19.10 7.01 -8.91
CA PHE A 359 18.59 7.94 -9.92
C PHE A 359 19.27 9.30 -9.75
N LEU A 360 20.01 9.70 -10.77
CA LEU A 360 20.60 11.04 -10.87
C LEU A 360 19.83 11.84 -11.90
N LYS A 361 19.29 12.99 -11.48
CA LYS A 361 18.52 13.89 -12.38
C LYS A 361 19.41 14.64 -13.37
N SER A 362 20.75 14.57 -13.25
CA SER A 362 21.70 15.15 -14.20
C SER A 362 22.59 14.07 -14.81
N CYS A 363 22.76 14.11 -16.14
CA CYS A 363 23.62 13.22 -16.93
C CYS A 363 25.07 13.18 -16.43
N LEU A 364 25.35 12.33 -15.45
CA LEU A 364 26.71 11.93 -15.08
C LEU A 364 27.03 10.64 -15.84
N SER A 365 28.24 10.54 -16.39
CA SER A 365 28.66 9.31 -17.05
C SER A 365 28.69 8.16 -16.04
N PRO A 366 28.36 6.91 -16.45
CA PRO A 366 28.46 5.73 -15.58
C PRO A 366 29.82 5.57 -14.90
N GLU A 367 30.89 6.03 -15.54
CA GLU A 367 32.26 6.03 -15.02
C GLU A 367 32.45 6.97 -13.82
N THR A 368 31.79 8.14 -13.85
CA THR A 368 31.82 9.11 -12.74
C THR A 368 30.99 8.63 -11.55
N ILE A 369 29.90 7.92 -11.82
CA ILE A 369 29.05 7.31 -10.79
C ILE A 369 29.82 6.19 -10.08
N ASN A 370 30.48 5.32 -10.84
CA ASN A 370 31.29 4.23 -10.29
C ASN A 370 32.51 4.75 -9.51
N SER A 371 33.19 5.81 -9.96
CA SER A 371 34.34 6.35 -9.23
C SER A 371 33.95 6.93 -7.86
N VAL A 372 32.76 7.51 -7.73
CA VAL A 372 32.24 8.02 -6.44
C VAL A 372 31.76 6.90 -5.53
N ILE A 373 31.09 5.88 -6.08
CA ILE A 373 30.57 4.73 -5.31
C ILE A 373 31.73 3.86 -4.78
N TYR A 374 32.75 3.61 -5.60
CA TYR A 374 33.89 2.73 -5.26
C TYR A 374 35.09 3.48 -4.65
N SER A 375 35.04 4.80 -4.52
CA SER A 375 36.07 5.59 -3.83
C SER A 375 36.18 5.29 -2.33
N ARG A 376 35.26 4.52 -1.75
CA ARG A 376 35.19 4.25 -0.30
C ARG A 376 35.96 3.00 0.17
N ASP A 377 36.60 2.27 -0.74
CA ASP A 377 37.46 1.12 -0.41
C ASP A 377 38.96 1.48 -0.29
N LYS A 378 39.29 2.73 0.03
CA LYS A 378 40.67 3.15 0.38
C LYS A 378 40.74 4.07 1.58
#